data_AF-A0A7H4PLH8-F1
#
_entry.id   AF-A0A7H4PLH8-F1
#
_cell.length_a   1.000
_cell.length_b   1.000
_cell.length_c   1.000
_cell.angle_alpha   90.00
_cell.angle_beta   90.00
_cell.angle_gamma   90.00
#
_symmetry.space_group_name_H-M   'P 1'
#
loop_
_entity.id
_entity.type
_entity.pdbx_description
1 polymer ?
#
loop_
_entity_poly.entity_id
_entity_poly.type
_entity_poly.pdbx_seq_one_letter_code
_entity_poly.pdbx_strand_id
1 'polypeptide(L)' 'MIPIGVQLGVSIGIDPHFMIGAAISGSIFGDMTSPISSDAIVASMATSCDHIEHIRTQMPYALVTGSLALVVYLIVGFTL' A
#
# COMPACT_ATOMS: atom_id res chain seq x y z
N MET A 1 -5.69 7.78 -5.84
CA MET A 1 -5.29 8.60 -4.67
C MET A 1 -4.40 9.77 -5.06
N ILE A 2 -3.36 9.53 -5.89
CA ILE A 2 -2.32 10.51 -6.24
C ILE A 2 -2.87 11.87 -6.72
N PRO A 3 -3.82 11.97 -7.69
CA PRO A 3 -4.23 13.27 -8.22
C PRO A 3 -4.94 14.17 -7.22
N ILE A 4 -5.56 13.59 -6.18
CA ILE A 4 -6.30 14.36 -5.16
C ILE A 4 -5.40 14.56 -3.94
N GLY A 5 -4.78 13.48 -3.44
CA GLY A 5 -3.94 13.53 -2.24
C GLY A 5 -2.69 14.40 -2.40
N VAL A 6 -2.02 14.34 -3.56
CA VAL A 6 -0.85 15.21 -3.82
C VAL A 6 -1.27 16.67 -3.89
N GLN A 7 -2.36 16.98 -4.61
CA GLN A 7 -2.82 18.37 -4.75
C GLN A 7 -3.27 18.96 -3.40
N LEU A 8 -3.89 18.15 -2.55
CA LEU A 8 -4.23 18.56 -1.18
C LEU A 8 -2.98 18.89 -0.36
N GLY A 9 -1.98 18.01 -0.34
CA GLY A 9 -0.77 18.31 0.44
C GLY A 9 0.05 19.48 -0.13
N VAL A 10 0.06 19.67 -1.45
CA VAL A 10 0.66 20.88 -2.07
C VAL A 10 -0.06 22.15 -1.61
N SER A 11 -1.39 22.11 -1.45
CA SER A 11 -2.16 23.28 -0.99
C SER A 11 -1.83 23.72 0.45
N ILE A 12 -1.26 22.83 1.26
CA ILE A 12 -0.82 23.09 2.64
C ILE A 12 0.72 23.16 2.76
N GLY A 13 1.45 23.19 1.64
CA GLY A 13 2.91 23.37 1.61
C GLY A 13 3.75 22.10 1.79
N ILE A 14 3.17 20.90 1.69
CA ILE A 14 3.91 19.63 1.77
C ILE A 14 4.59 19.34 0.43
N ASP A 15 5.85 18.89 0.48
CA ASP A 15 6.59 18.45 -0.70
C ASP A 15 5.88 17.26 -1.41
N PRO A 16 5.58 17.37 -2.72
CA PRO A 16 4.92 16.33 -3.49
C PRO A 16 5.59 14.96 -3.43
N HIS A 17 6.92 14.90 -3.30
CA HIS A 17 7.68 13.65 -3.29
C HIS A 17 7.27 12.75 -2.14
N PHE A 18 6.99 13.31 -0.95
CA PHE A 18 6.54 12.54 0.20
C PHE A 18 5.13 11.96 -0.01
N MET A 19 4.18 12.74 -0.54
CA MET A 19 2.85 12.21 -0.85
C MET A 19 2.88 11.14 -1.93
N ILE A 20 3.69 11.33 -2.99
CA ILE A 20 3.79 10.36 -4.08
C ILE A 20 4.36 9.05 -3.54
N GLY A 21 5.44 9.12 -2.74
CA GLY A 21 6.02 7.95 -2.09
C GLY A 21 5.01 7.20 -1.21
N ALA A 22 4.29 7.94 -0.36
CA ALA A 22 3.26 7.37 0.52
C ALA A 22 2.12 6.71 -0.27
N ALA A 23 1.64 7.36 -1.33
CA ALA A 23 0.56 6.84 -2.16
C ALA A 23 0.97 5.58 -2.93
N ILE A 24 2.19 5.53 -3.47
CA ILE A 24 2.73 4.35 -4.15
C ILE A 24 2.88 3.20 -3.15
N SER A 25 3.50 3.46 -1.99
CA SER A 25 3.67 2.43 -0.94
C SER A 25 2.33 1.84 -0.49
N GLY A 26 1.30 2.67 -0.31
CA GLY A 26 -0.04 2.20 0.05
C GLY A 26 -0.72 1.39 -1.05
N SER A 27 -0.49 1.74 -2.32
CA SER A 27 -1.05 0.99 -3.45
C SER A 27 -0.49 -0.43 -3.57
N ILE A 28 0.81 -0.61 -3.30
CA ILE A 28 1.47 -1.93 -3.31
C ILE A 28 0.88 -2.85 -2.22
N PHE A 29 0.64 -2.31 -1.03
CA PHE A 29 -0.03 -3.06 0.05
C PHE A 29 -1.43 -3.53 -0.35
N GLY A 30 -2.22 -2.65 -0.97
CA GLY A 30 -3.58 -2.97 -1.40
C GLY A 30 -3.62 -3.99 -2.54
N ASP A 31 -2.66 -3.92 -3.46
CA ASP A 31 -2.58 -4.83 -4.60
C ASP A 31 -2.37 -6.29 -4.18
N MET A 32 -1.46 -6.54 -3.24
CA MET A 32 -1.13 -7.90 -2.77
C MET A 32 -2.21 -8.53 -1.87
N THR A 33 -3.13 -7.72 -1.34
CA THR A 33 -4.13 -8.16 -0.35
C THR A 33 -5.56 -8.14 -0.88
N SER A 34 -5.78 -7.60 -2.08
CA SER A 34 -7.11 -7.42 -2.65
C SER A 34 -7.59 -8.67 -3.42
N PRO A 35 -8.79 -9.21 -3.13
CA PRO A 35 -9.41 -10.32 -3.88
C PRO A 35 -9.75 -10.04 -5.34
N ILE A 36 -9.54 -8.81 -5.78
CA ILE A 36 -9.83 -8.37 -7.15
C ILE A 36 -8.57 -7.86 -7.87
N SER A 37 -7.39 -7.93 -7.24
CA SER A 37 -6.14 -7.57 -7.92
C SER A 37 -5.76 -8.64 -8.94
N SER A 38 -5.40 -8.20 -10.15
CA SER A 38 -4.90 -9.08 -11.21
C SER A 38 -3.57 -9.75 -10.83
N ASP A 39 -2.71 -9.05 -10.08
CA ASP A 39 -1.41 -9.58 -9.67
C ASP A 39 -1.59 -10.67 -8.60
N ALA A 40 -2.52 -10.48 -7.66
CA ALA A 40 -2.91 -11.50 -6.69
C ALA A 40 -3.54 -12.73 -7.36
N ILE A 41 -4.36 -12.54 -8.40
CA ILE A 41 -4.95 -13.63 -9.19
C ILE A 41 -3.84 -14.42 -9.90
N VAL A 42 -2.94 -13.75 -10.62
CA VAL A 42 -1.82 -14.40 -11.33
C VAL A 42 -0.90 -15.14 -10.35
N ALA A 43 -0.59 -14.56 -9.19
CA ALA A 43 0.22 -15.20 -8.16
C ALA A 43 -0.44 -16.46 -7.58
N SER A 44 -1.76 -16.43 -7.33
CA SER A 44 -2.50 -17.61 -6.85
C SER A 44 -2.55 -18.75 -7.89
N MET A 45 -2.72 -18.41 -9.18
CA MET A 45 -2.67 -19.40 -10.27
C MET A 45 -1.28 -20.01 -10.41
N ALA A 46 -0.22 -19.19 -10.35
CA ALA A 46 1.16 -19.66 -10.46
C ALA A 46 1.56 -20.60 -9.30
N THR A 47 0.97 -20.40 -8.12
CA THR A 47 1.20 -21.23 -6.92
C THR A 47 0.24 -22.41 -6.80
N SER A 48 -0.71 -22.57 -7.72
CA SER A 48 -1.76 -23.61 -7.68
C SER A 48 -2.53 -23.63 -6.34
N CYS A 49 -2.69 -22.46 -5.73
CA CYS A 49 -3.38 -22.28 -4.47
C CYS A 49 -4.77 -21.68 -4.73
N ASP A 50 -5.74 -21.98 -3.87
CA ASP A 50 -7.04 -21.29 -3.94
C ASP A 50 -6.83 -19.78 -3.75
N HIS A 51 -7.53 -18.97 -4.54
CA HIS A 51 -7.30 -17.53 -4.57
C HIS A 51 -7.57 -16.86 -3.21
N ILE A 52 -8.65 -17.24 -2.54
CA ILE A 52 -9.00 -16.66 -1.24
C ILE A 52 -8.05 -17.16 -0.15
N GLU A 53 -7.61 -18.40 -0.24
CA GLU A 53 -6.62 -18.96 0.68
C GLU A 53 -5.25 -18.29 0.52
N HIS A 54 -4.81 -18.05 -0.72
CA HIS A 54 -3.60 -17.29 -1.02
C HIS A 54 -3.64 -15.92 -0.34
N ILE A 55 -4.70 -15.14 -0.56
CA ILE A 55 -4.83 -13.80 0.04
C ILE A 55 -4.86 -13.86 1.57
N ARG A 56 -5.60 -14.82 2.13
CA ARG A 56 -5.69 -14.99 3.58
C ARG A 56 -4.33 -15.28 4.22
N THR A 57 -3.47 -16.04 3.55
CA THR A 57 -2.10 -16.28 4.02
C THR A 57 -1.18 -15.07 3.86
N GLN A 58 -1.40 -14.22 2.84
CA GLN A 58 -0.62 -13.00 2.63
C GLN A 58 -1.00 -11.86 3.56
N MET A 59 -2.28 -11.75 3.93
CA MET A 59 -2.79 -10.67 4.78
C MET A 59 -2.00 -10.43 6.08
N PRO A 60 -1.61 -11.45 6.88
CA PRO A 60 -0.82 -11.22 8.08
C PRO A 60 0.56 -10.62 7.79
N TYR A 61 1.25 -11.04 6.72
CA TYR A 61 2.53 -10.47 6.32
C TYR A 61 2.37 -9.01 5.88
N ALA A 62 1.36 -8.76 5.06
CA ALA A 62 1.04 -7.42 4.56
C ALA A 62 0.69 -6.46 5.71
N LEU A 63 -0.04 -6.92 6.74
CA LEU A 63 -0.39 -6.10 7.91
C LEU A 63 0.84 -5.76 8.76
N VAL A 64 1.79 -6.69 8.91
CA VAL A 64 3.06 -6.40 9.63
C VAL A 64 3.86 -5.33 8.89
N THR A 65 4.04 -5.47 7.58
CA THR A 65 4.79 -4.47 6.80
C THR A 65 4.04 -3.14 6.66
N GLY A 66 2.72 -3.20 6.50
CA GLY A 66 1.86 -2.02 6.38
C GLY A 66 1.79 -1.21 7.67
N SER A 67 1.72 -1.87 8.83
CA SER A 67 1.79 -1.19 10.13
C SER A 67 3.16 -0.55 10.38
N LEU A 68 4.25 -1.24 10.02
CA LEU A 68 5.59 -0.67 10.10
C LEU A 68 5.74 0.58 9.21
N ALA A 69 5.28 0.49 7.95
CA ALA A 69 5.30 1.63 7.03
C ALA A 69 4.46 2.80 7.55
N LEU A 70 3.28 2.53 8.11
CA LEU A 70 2.42 3.55 8.72
C LEU A 70 3.15 4.29 9.85
N VAL A 71 3.82 3.57 10.75
CA VAL A 71 4.60 4.16 11.84
C VAL A 71 5.72 5.05 11.30
N VAL A 72 6.46 4.58 10.29
CA VAL A 72 7.54 5.38 9.67
C VAL A 72 6.98 6.65 9.03
N TYR A 73 5.90 6.57 8.26
CA TYR A 73 5.27 7.74 7.65
C TYR A 73 4.76 8.75 8.69
N LEU A 74 4.20 8.28 9.80
CA LEU A 74 3.80 9.15 10.90
C LEU A 74 5.00 9.86 11.52
N ILE A 75 6.07 9.13 11.83
CA ILE A 75 7.30 9.74 12.38
C ILE A 75 7.85 10.79 11.43
N VAL A 76 8.00 10.46 10.14
CA VAL A 76 8.47 11.39 9.12
C VAL A 76 7.57 12.61 9.03
N GLY A 77 6.25 12.43 8.94
CA GLY A 77 5.29 13.54 8.81
C GLY A 77 5.18 14.45 10.04
N PHE A 78 5.61 14.02 11.22
CA PHE A 78 5.67 14.87 12.41
C PHE A 78 7.05 15.51 12.66
N THR A 79 8.10 15.03 11.98
CA THR A 79 9.48 15.48 12.20
C THR A 79 10.05 16.34 11.07
N LEU A 80 9.57 16.14 9.85
CA LEU A 80 9.91 16.89 8.64
C LEU A 80 8.74 17.77 8.20
#